data_AF-A0A7C1GGP0-F1
#
_entry.id   AF-A0A7C1GGP0-F1
#
_cell.length_a   1.000
_cell.length_b   1.000
_cell.length_c   1.000
_cell.angle_alpha   90.00
_cell.angle_beta   90.00
_cell.angle_gamma   90.00
#
_symmetry.space_group_name_H-M   'P 1'
#
loop_
_entity.id
_entity.type
_entity.pdbx_description
1 polymer ?
#
loop_
_entity_poly.entity_id
_entity_poly.type
_entity_poly.pdbx_seq_one_letter_code
_entity_poly.pdbx_strand_id
1 'polypeptide(L)'
;FVKNYLGRHGQYPSDWAVLHYDAVYALKQGIEKAGSIESPAVKDTLSGSTIRTTRGMLTFRTIDNQLNCPSYVGMVGKDPAYPFPIYKDLVIVQGEKSWRSEREIQASRDKR
;
A
#
# COMPACT_ATOMS: atom_id res chain seq x y z
N PHE A 1 -1.20 -10.37 10.00
CA PHE A 1 -2.32 -10.27 9.04
C PHE A 1 -2.71 -11.63 8.47
N VAL A 2 -1.86 -12.28 7.66
CA VAL A 2 -2.14 -13.57 6.98
C VAL A 2 -2.73 -14.63 7.91
N LYS A 3 -2.07 -14.94 9.04
CA LYS A 3 -2.58 -15.91 10.04
C LYS A 3 -4.01 -15.61 10.51
N ASN A 4 -4.30 -14.35 10.83
CA ASN A 4 -5.61 -13.94 11.33
C ASN A 4 -6.67 -13.99 10.22
N TYR A 5 -6.31 -13.63 8.99
CA TYR A 5 -7.21 -13.70 7.84
C TYR A 5 -7.57 -15.15 7.51
N LEU A 6 -6.56 -16.03 7.45
CA LEU A 6 -6.74 -17.46 7.22
C LEU A 6 -7.62 -18.09 8.31
N GLY A 7 -7.36 -17.78 9.58
CA GLY A 7 -8.17 -18.30 10.70
C GLY A 7 -9.62 -17.82 10.68
N ARG A 8 -9.92 -16.64 10.12
CA ARG A 8 -11.28 -16.09 10.05
C ARG A 8 -12.06 -16.52 8.81
N HIS A 9 -11.39 -16.65 7.68
CA HIS A 9 -12.03 -16.83 6.39
C HIS A 9 -11.75 -18.19 5.74
N GLY A 10 -10.89 -19.02 6.34
CA GLY A 10 -10.54 -20.35 5.81
C GLY A 10 -9.74 -20.31 4.50
N GLN A 11 -9.29 -19.13 4.07
CA GLN A 11 -8.54 -18.92 2.83
C GLN A 11 -7.43 -17.89 3.03
N TYR A 12 -6.38 -17.96 2.22
CA TYR A 12 -5.31 -16.96 2.23
C TYR A 12 -5.83 -15.61 1.70
N PRO A 13 -5.29 -14.47 2.19
CA PRO A 13 -5.71 -13.16 1.70
C PRO A 13 -5.24 -12.95 0.26
N SER A 14 -6.10 -12.34 -0.55
CA SER A 14 -5.72 -11.76 -1.83
C SER A 14 -4.96 -10.44 -1.63
N ASP A 15 -4.37 -9.94 -2.70
CA ASP A 15 -3.84 -8.58 -2.80
C ASP A 15 -4.91 -7.53 -2.45
N TRP A 16 -6.15 -7.68 -2.91
CA TRP A 16 -7.26 -6.79 -2.56
C TRP A 16 -7.54 -6.75 -1.06
N ALA A 17 -7.47 -7.88 -0.37
CA ALA A 17 -7.66 -7.92 1.07
C ALA A 17 -6.57 -7.15 1.82
N VAL A 18 -5.32 -7.25 1.35
CA VAL A 18 -4.17 -6.46 1.86
C VAL A 18 -4.41 -4.97 1.60
N LEU A 19 -4.75 -4.59 0.36
CA LEU A 19 -4.93 -3.18 -0.03
C LEU A 19 -6.06 -2.51 0.75
N HIS A 20 -7.22 -3.15 0.89
CA HIS A 20 -8.33 -2.57 1.65
C HIS A 20 -8.03 -2.48 3.15
N TYR A 21 -7.36 -3.49 3.72
CA TYR A 21 -6.95 -3.44 5.12
C TYR A 21 -5.98 -2.27 5.35
N ASP A 22 -4.98 -2.12 4.48
CA ASP A 22 -4.01 -1.03 4.55
C ASP A 22 -4.70 0.33 4.39
N ALA A 23 -5.66 0.47 3.46
CA ALA A 23 -6.37 1.73 3.25
C ALA A 23 -7.18 2.19 4.47
N VAL A 24 -7.95 1.27 5.08
CA VAL A 24 -8.75 1.60 6.27
C VAL A 24 -7.84 1.95 7.45
N TYR A 25 -6.74 1.22 7.64
CA TYR A 25 -5.80 1.52 8.72
C TYR A 25 -4.92 2.74 8.44
N ALA A 26 -4.68 3.11 7.19
CA ALA A 26 -4.04 4.37 6.82
C ALA A 26 -4.94 5.55 7.22
N LEU A 27 -6.23 5.49 6.88
CA LEU A 27 -7.21 6.50 7.28
C LEU A 27 -7.32 6.61 8.80
N LYS A 28 -7.41 5.46 9.49
CA LYS A 28 -7.41 5.42 10.97
C LYS A 28 -6.19 6.14 11.55
N GLN A 29 -4.98 5.79 11.09
CA GLN A 29 -3.74 6.44 11.55
C GLN A 29 -3.74 7.94 11.26
N GLY A 30 -4.27 8.37 10.11
CA GLY A 30 -4.44 9.77 9.76
C GLY A 30 -5.37 10.51 10.72
N ILE A 31 -6.53 9.93 11.03
CA ILE A 31 -7.51 10.48 11.99
C ILE A 31 -6.91 10.57 13.39
N GLU A 32 -6.26 9.50 13.87
CA GLU A 32 -5.62 9.48 15.19
C GLU A 32 -4.50 10.52 15.30
N LYS A 33 -3.70 10.69 14.24
CA LYS A 33 -2.61 11.68 14.21
C LYS A 33 -3.12 13.12 14.07
N ALA A 34 -4.20 13.33 13.30
CA ALA A 34 -4.80 14.65 13.11
C ALA A 34 -5.66 15.09 14.31
N GLY A 35 -6.09 14.15 15.15
CA GLY A 35 -7.09 14.42 16.20
C GLY A 35 -8.43 14.89 15.64
N SER A 36 -8.73 14.55 14.38
CA SER A 36 -9.87 15.07 13.63
C SER A 36 -10.30 14.11 12.54
N ILE A 37 -11.58 14.17 12.16
CA ILE A 37 -12.15 13.46 11.01
C ILE A 37 -12.32 14.38 9.79
N GLU A 38 -11.99 15.67 9.93
CA GLU A 38 -12.12 16.64 8.85
C GLU A 38 -11.12 16.33 7.73
N SER A 39 -11.64 16.17 6.50
CA SER A 39 -10.85 15.73 5.34
C SER A 39 -9.58 16.56 5.11
N PRO A 40 -9.57 17.91 5.19
CA PRO A 40 -8.34 18.69 5.02
C PRO A 40 -7.30 18.37 6.10
N ALA A 41 -7.72 18.29 7.37
CA ALA A 41 -6.83 18.01 8.48
C ALA A 41 -6.17 16.62 8.36
N VAL A 42 -6.97 15.60 8.00
CA VAL A 42 -6.47 14.23 7.80
C VAL A 42 -5.52 14.16 6.59
N LYS A 43 -5.92 14.75 5.46
CA LYS A 43 -5.10 14.78 4.23
C LYS A 43 -3.75 15.46 4.48
N ASP A 44 -3.74 16.65 5.07
CA ASP A 44 -2.52 17.41 5.28
C ASP A 44 -1.61 16.72 6.31
N THR A 45 -2.20 16.04 7.31
CA THR A 45 -1.48 15.20 8.26
C THR A 45 -0.85 13.97 7.60
N LEU A 46 -1.55 13.33 6.66
CA LEU A 46 -1.06 12.13 5.97
C LEU A 46 0.03 12.43 4.92
N SER A 47 0.04 13.62 4.33
CA SER A 47 1.08 14.02 3.38
C SER A 47 2.47 13.93 4.02
N GLY A 48 3.39 13.20 3.39
CA GLY A 48 4.74 12.97 3.92
C GLY A 48 4.83 12.03 5.13
N SER A 49 3.71 11.54 5.66
CA SER A 49 3.71 10.65 6.82
C SER A 49 4.09 9.22 6.45
N THR A 50 4.82 8.57 7.36
CA THR A 50 5.02 7.12 7.36
C THR A 50 3.93 6.44 8.17
N ILE A 51 3.29 5.44 7.58
CA ILE A 51 2.22 4.65 8.19
C ILE A 51 2.62 3.18 8.29
N ARG A 52 2.06 2.50 9.28
CA ARG A 52 2.17 1.05 9.40
C ARG A 52 1.17 0.37 8.47
N THR A 53 1.64 -0.58 7.68
CA THR A 53 0.84 -1.39 6.78
C THR A 53 1.08 -2.88 7.03
N THR A 54 0.30 -3.73 6.37
CA THR A 54 0.53 -5.19 6.34
C THR A 54 1.82 -5.57 5.60
N ARG A 55 2.41 -4.64 4.84
CA ARG A 55 3.64 -4.79 4.05
C ARG A 55 4.85 -4.07 4.67
N GLY A 56 4.72 -3.56 5.90
CA GLY A 56 5.76 -2.81 6.59
C GLY A 56 5.45 -1.32 6.73
N MET A 57 6.47 -0.52 6.99
CA MET A 57 6.36 0.94 7.11
C MET A 57 6.46 1.57 5.72
N LEU A 58 5.43 2.32 5.31
CA LEU A 58 5.34 2.95 4.00
C LEU A 58 5.06 4.44 4.16
N THR A 59 5.63 5.27 3.29
CA THR A 59 5.58 6.74 3.35
C THR A 59 4.80 7.30 2.16
N PHE A 60 3.94 8.27 2.44
CA PHE A 60 3.26 9.04 1.40
C PHE A 60 4.20 10.07 0.78
N ARG A 61 4.28 10.09 -0.54
CA ARG A 61 4.98 11.12 -1.29
C ARG A 61 4.24 12.45 -1.19
N THR A 62 4.98 13.52 -0.90
CA THR A 62 4.42 14.84 -0.60
C THR A 62 3.77 15.53 -1.81
N ILE A 63 4.29 15.32 -3.02
CA ILE A 63 3.81 16.02 -4.22
C ILE A 63 2.43 15.54 -4.71
N ASP A 64 2.03 14.32 -4.37
CA ASP A 64 0.80 13.72 -4.89
C ASP A 64 0.08 12.74 -3.94
N ASN A 65 0.55 12.58 -2.71
CA ASN A 65 0.01 11.62 -1.73
C ASN A 65 0.04 10.16 -2.23
N GLN A 66 0.98 9.82 -3.12
CA GLN A 66 1.19 8.43 -3.51
C GLN A 66 1.96 7.67 -2.41
N LEU A 67 1.41 6.56 -1.92
CA LEU A 67 2.12 5.69 -0.98
C LEU A 67 3.23 4.91 -1.70
N ASN A 68 4.41 4.76 -1.10
CA ASN A 68 5.57 4.03 -1.67
C ASN A 68 5.43 2.50 -1.62
N CYS A 69 4.24 1.98 -1.95
CA CYS A 69 3.98 0.54 -2.01
C CYS A 69 4.93 -0.15 -3.01
N PRO A 70 5.61 -1.24 -2.63
CA PRO A 70 6.37 -2.03 -3.58
C PRO A 70 5.45 -2.81 -4.52
N SER A 71 5.96 -3.08 -5.72
CA SER A 71 5.38 -4.04 -6.67
C SER A 71 6.15 -5.35 -6.62
N TYR A 72 5.44 -6.45 -6.79
CA TYR A 72 5.98 -7.81 -6.73
C TYR A 72 5.81 -8.44 -8.11
N VAL A 73 6.92 -8.83 -8.74
CA VAL A 73 6.93 -9.43 -10.07
C VAL A 73 7.67 -10.76 -9.98
N GLY A 74 7.15 -11.79 -10.64
CA GLY A 74 7.79 -13.11 -10.66
C GLY A 74 7.11 -14.05 -11.64
N MET A 75 7.70 -15.22 -11.80
CA MET A 75 7.14 -16.29 -12.61
C MET A 75 6.08 -17.06 -11.83
N VAL A 76 4.95 -17.35 -12.46
CA VAL A 76 3.91 -18.16 -11.80
C VAL A 76 4.35 -19.61 -11.75
N GLY A 77 4.32 -20.23 -10.57
CA GLY A 77 4.71 -21.63 -10.39
C GLY A 77 3.96 -22.32 -9.25
N LYS A 78 3.97 -23.66 -9.26
CA LYS A 78 3.43 -24.47 -8.18
C LYS A 78 4.39 -24.55 -7.00
N ASP A 79 3.84 -24.70 -5.81
CA ASP A 79 4.59 -24.95 -4.58
C ASP A 79 3.78 -25.89 -3.67
N PRO A 80 4.35 -27.01 -3.19
CA PRO A 80 3.60 -27.96 -2.36
C PRO A 80 3.15 -27.36 -1.02
N ALA A 81 3.74 -26.26 -0.55
CA ALA A 81 3.30 -25.59 0.67
C ALA A 81 1.99 -24.82 0.51
N TYR A 82 1.55 -24.54 -0.72
CA TYR A 82 0.37 -23.73 -1.00
C TYR A 82 -0.59 -24.42 -1.97
N PRO A 83 -1.91 -24.36 -1.72
CA PRO A 83 -2.90 -24.98 -2.60
C PRO A 83 -3.19 -24.17 -3.89
N PHE A 84 -2.42 -23.12 -4.16
CA PHE A 84 -2.58 -22.22 -5.32
C PHE A 84 -1.21 -21.82 -5.89
N PRO A 85 -1.15 -21.36 -7.15
CA PRO A 85 0.09 -20.88 -7.75
C PRO A 85 0.68 -19.68 -7.00
N ILE A 86 1.99 -19.65 -6.85
CA ILE A 86 2.72 -18.55 -6.21
C ILE A 86 3.72 -17.92 -7.18
N TYR A 87 4.27 -16.76 -6.82
CA TYR A 87 5.43 -16.22 -7.50
C TYR A 87 6.69 -17.01 -7.13
N LYS A 88 7.39 -17.50 -8.15
CA LYS A 88 8.77 -17.97 -8.14
C LYS A 88 9.66 -16.85 -8.69
N ASP A 89 10.94 -16.87 -8.32
CA ASP A 89 11.93 -15.87 -8.75
C ASP A 89 11.46 -14.43 -8.51
N LEU A 90 10.97 -14.20 -7.29
CA LEU A 90 10.32 -12.95 -6.92
C LEU A 90 11.30 -11.77 -6.95
N VAL A 91 10.98 -10.77 -7.76
CA VAL A 91 11.61 -9.46 -7.79
C VAL A 91 10.69 -8.45 -7.11
N ILE A 92 11.24 -7.72 -6.15
CA ILE A 92 10.54 -6.63 -5.45
C ILE A 92 11.01 -5.30 -6.03
N VAL A 93 10.12 -4.61 -6.73
CA VAL A 93 10.35 -3.26 -7.23
C VAL A 93 9.84 -2.27 -6.19
N GLN A 94 10.76 -1.54 -5.56
CA GLN A 94 10.41 -0.53 -4.56
C GLN A 94 9.57 0.59 -5.18
N GLY A 95 8.62 1.14 -4.41
CA GLY A 95 7.66 2.12 -4.89
C GLY A 95 8.33 3.31 -5.57
N GLU A 96 9.39 3.84 -4.96
CA GLU A 96 10.17 4.97 -5.46
C GLU A 96 10.79 4.72 -6.83
N LYS A 97 11.15 3.46 -7.13
CA LYS A 97 11.71 3.08 -8.44
C LYS A 97 10.66 2.96 -9.54
N SER A 98 9.39 2.83 -9.15
CA SER A 98 8.24 2.67 -10.05
C SER A 98 7.45 3.96 -10.27
N TRP A 99 7.76 5.01 -9.51
CA TRP A 99 7.04 6.27 -9.62
C TRP A 99 7.38 7.02 -10.91
N ARG A 100 6.37 7.68 -11.46
CA ARG A 100 6.58 8.71 -12.48
C ARG A 100 7.38 9.86 -11.89
N SER A 101 8.14 10.52 -12.74
CA SER A 101 8.97 11.66 -12.36
C SER A 101 8.11 12.79 -11.76
N GLU A 102 8.69 13.56 -10.83
CA GLU A 102 7.97 14.68 -10.20
C GLU A 102 7.51 15.71 -11.25
N ARG A 103 8.32 15.93 -12.29
CA ARG A 103 7.98 16.82 -13.41
C ARG A 103 6.70 16.39 -14.13
N GLU A 104 6.57 15.11 -14.46
CA GLU A 104 5.36 14.60 -15.13
C GLU A 104 4.12 14.66 -14.23
N ILE A 105 4.31 14.43 -12.93
CA ILE A 105 3.24 14.49 -11.94
C ILE A 105 2.76 15.92 -11.78
N GLN A 106 3.67 16.88 -11.63
CA GLN A 106 3.32 18.30 -11.57
C GLN A 106 2.58 18.74 -12.84
N ALA A 107 3.12 18.43 -14.01
CA ALA A 107 2.47 18.74 -15.29
C ALA A 107 1.07 18.08 -15.45
N SER A 108 0.80 16.96 -14.78
CA SER A 108 -0.51 16.32 -14.77
C SER A 108 -1.48 16.99 -13.79
N ARG A 109 -0.97 17.55 -12.68
CA ARG A 109 -1.77 18.26 -11.68
C ARG A 109 -2.18 19.66 -12.14
N ASP A 110 -1.29 20.35 -12.85
CA ASP A 110 -1.53 21.72 -13.36
C ASP A 110 -2.62 21.79 -14.45
N LYS A 111 -3.03 20.65 -15.01
CA LYS A 111 -4.11 20.56 -16.01
C LYS A 111 -5.51 20.55 -15.39
N ARG A 112 -5.64 20.57 -14.06
CA ARG A 112 -6.92 20.54 -13.35
C ARG A 112 -7.47 21.93 -13.07
#